data_AF-A0A2E7T962-F1
#
_entry.id   AF-A0A2E7T962-F1
#
_cell.length_a   1.000
_cell.length_b   1.000
_cell.length_c   1.000
_cell.angle_alpha   90.00
_cell.angle_beta   90.00
_cell.angle_gamma   90.00
#
_symmetry.space_group_name_H-M   'P 1'
#
loop_
_entity.id
_entity.type
_entity.pdbx_description
1 polymer ?
#
loop_
_entity_poly.entity_id
_entity_poly.type
_entity_poly.pdbx_seq_one_letter_code
_entity_poly.pdbx_strand_id
1 'polypeptide(L)'
;MNVPRAIEFFEHLDSAPELKSQLSSGSSISEIIRIAGDAGFHFSEDDLRGALNKKILDASSLPRPWGWKVARELGLVRSGNN
;
A
#
# COMPACT_ATOMS: atom_id res chain seq x y z
N MET A 1 -6.36 -7.09 18.53
CA MET A 1 -5.45 -7.29 17.39
C MET A 1 -5.05 -5.90 16.90
N ASN A 2 -3.76 -5.56 16.89
CA ASN A 2 -3.33 -4.31 16.27
C ASN A 2 -3.56 -4.44 14.76
N VAL A 3 -4.52 -3.68 14.23
CA VAL A 3 -4.64 -3.50 12.79
C VAL A 3 -3.39 -2.71 12.36
N PRO A 4 -2.58 -3.19 11.41
CA PRO A 4 -1.43 -2.43 10.93
C PRO A 4 -1.89 -1.07 10.40
N ARG A 5 -1.25 0.03 10.80
CA ARG A 5 -1.58 1.40 10.35
C ARG A 5 -1.64 1.55 8.83
N ALA A 6 -0.86 0.75 8.10
CA ALA A 6 -0.92 0.67 6.65
C ALA A 6 -2.28 0.17 6.12
N ILE A 7 -2.97 -0.75 6.83
CA ILE A 7 -4.32 -1.19 6.43
C ILE A 7 -5.34 -0.06 6.62
N GLU A 8 -5.28 0.66 7.75
CA GLU A 8 -6.14 1.82 7.99
C GLU A 8 -5.97 2.88 6.89
N PHE A 9 -4.72 3.12 6.47
CA PHE A 9 -4.43 4.00 5.33
C PHE A 9 -5.07 3.51 4.02
N PHE A 10 -5.04 2.20 3.74
CA PHE A 10 -5.65 1.64 2.52
C PHE A 10 -7.17 1.86 2.49
N GLU A 11 -7.83 1.69 3.64
CA GLU A 11 -9.26 1.93 3.77
C GLU A 11 -9.58 3.42 3.64
N HIS A 12 -8.74 4.28 4.23
CA HIS A 12 -8.88 5.73 4.12
C HIS A 12 -8.77 6.23 2.68
N LEU A 13 -7.86 5.67 1.86
CA LEU A 13 -7.69 6.05 0.45
C LEU A 13 -8.97 5.92 -0.38
N ASP A 14 -9.88 5.01 -0.04
CA ASP A 14 -11.15 4.88 -0.76
C ASP A 14 -12.15 5.99 -0.42
N SER A 15 -11.97 6.64 0.73
CA SER A 15 -12.76 7.81 1.16
C SER A 15 -12.10 9.16 0.86
N ALA A 16 -10.81 9.18 0.49
CA ALA A 16 -10.00 10.39 0.28
C ALA A 16 -9.47 10.47 -1.18
N PRO A 17 -10.31 10.83 -2.17
CA PRO A 17 -9.94 10.85 -3.58
C PRO A 17 -8.78 11.81 -3.89
N GLU A 18 -8.67 12.93 -3.18
CA GLU A 18 -7.58 13.89 -3.28
C GLU A 18 -6.24 13.26 -2.87
N LEU A 19 -6.22 12.43 -1.83
CA LEU A 19 -5.02 11.72 -1.40
C LEU A 19 -4.67 10.62 -2.41
N LYS A 20 -5.69 9.90 -2.90
CA LYS A 20 -5.53 8.87 -3.92
C LYS A 20 -4.98 9.42 -5.24
N SER A 21 -5.34 10.65 -5.62
CA SER A 21 -4.82 11.31 -6.83
C SER A 21 -3.33 11.67 -6.77
N GLN A 22 -2.76 11.78 -5.58
CA GLN A 22 -1.31 11.98 -5.41
C GLN A 22 -0.51 10.71 -5.68
N LEU A 23 -1.18 9.55 -5.68
CA LEU A 23 -0.56 8.24 -5.89
C LEU A 23 -0.84 7.75 -7.30
N SER A 24 0.23 7.40 -8.02
CA SER A 24 0.16 6.89 -9.38
C SER A 24 0.65 5.45 -9.45
N SER A 25 0.43 4.77 -10.57
CA SER A 25 1.05 3.45 -10.81
C SER A 25 2.58 3.50 -10.78
N GLY A 26 3.19 4.69 -10.84
CA GLY A 26 4.63 4.93 -10.73
C GLY A 26 5.12 5.12 -9.29
N SER A 27 4.24 5.33 -8.32
CA SER A 27 4.63 5.68 -6.95
C SER A 27 5.55 4.65 -6.32
N SER A 28 6.62 5.14 -5.69
CA SER A 28 7.59 4.32 -4.96
C SER A 28 7.14 4.05 -3.52
N ILE A 29 7.71 3.03 -2.88
CA ILE A 29 7.47 2.71 -1.46
C ILE A 29 7.67 3.95 -0.58
N SER A 30 8.80 4.67 -0.73
CA SER A 30 9.11 5.85 0.07
C SER A 30 8.11 6.99 -0.14
N GLU A 31 7.62 7.18 -1.37
CA GLU A 31 6.60 8.18 -1.67
C GLU A 31 5.28 7.86 -0.99
N ILE A 32 4.87 6.58 -1.00
CA ILE A 32 3.64 6.12 -0.34
C ILE A 32 3.72 6.32 1.16
N ILE A 33 4.83 5.93 1.80
CA ILE A 33 5.05 6.12 3.23
C ILE A 33 5.04 7.60 3.60
N ARG A 34 5.68 8.46 2.78
CA ARG A 34 5.66 9.91 2.99
C ARG A 34 4.24 10.48 2.92
N ILE A 35 3.49 10.17 1.86
CA ILE A 35 2.11 10.66 1.67
C ILE A 35 1.20 10.16 2.80
N ALA A 36 1.35 8.91 3.21
CA ALA A 36 0.62 8.37 4.34
C ALA A 36 0.94 9.12 5.64
N GLY A 37 2.23 9.39 5.90
CA GLY A 37 2.68 10.19 7.03
C GLY A 37 2.15 11.62 7.02
N ASP A 38 2.13 12.27 5.86
CA ASP A 38 1.55 13.61 5.68
C ASP A 38 0.03 13.61 5.99
N ALA A 39 -0.66 12.48 5.80
CA ALA A 39 -2.06 12.27 6.15
C ALA A 39 -2.27 11.74 7.59
N GLY A 40 -1.21 11.62 8.40
CA GLY A 40 -1.26 11.16 9.80
C GLY A 40 -1.14 9.65 9.99
N PHE A 41 -0.90 8.88 8.93
CA PHE A 41 -0.68 7.43 8.98
C PHE A 41 0.81 7.11 8.93
N HIS A 42 1.44 7.06 10.10
CA HIS A 42 2.86 6.70 10.21
C HIS A 42 3.03 5.18 10.25
N PHE A 43 3.76 4.64 9.27
CA PHE A 43 4.13 3.22 9.21
C PHE A 43 5.46 3.03 8.48
N SER A 44 6.14 1.92 8.78
CA SER A 44 7.40 1.53 8.15
C SER A 44 7.18 0.77 6.83
N GLU A 45 8.27 0.52 6.09
CA GLU A 45 8.21 -0.37 4.93
C GLU A 45 7.80 -1.80 5.31
N ASP A 46 8.25 -2.31 6.46
CA ASP A 46 7.85 -3.63 6.97
C ASP A 46 6.35 -3.70 7.29
N ASP A 47 5.78 -2.62 7.83
CA ASP A 47 4.34 -2.51 8.05
C ASP A 47 3.56 -2.53 6.74
N LEU A 48 4.05 -1.79 5.73
CA LEU A 48 3.46 -1.75 4.39
C LEU A 48 3.52 -3.14 3.74
N ARG A 49 4.68 -3.81 3.84
CA ARG A 49 4.90 -5.19 3.38
C ARG A 49 3.92 -6.15 4.05
N GLY A 50 3.81 -6.08 5.38
CA GLY A 50 2.90 -6.92 6.15
C GLY A 50 1.44 -6.71 5.77
N ALA A 51 1.02 -5.46 5.58
CA ALA A 51 -0.35 -5.11 5.17
C ALA A 51 -0.69 -5.60 3.75
N LEU A 52 0.21 -5.41 2.79
CA LEU A 52 0.03 -5.92 1.43
C LEU A 52 0.00 -7.45 1.40
N ASN A 53 0.93 -8.09 2.12
CA ASN A 53 0.98 -9.56 2.21
C ASN A 53 -0.31 -10.12 2.82
N LYS A 54 -0.81 -9.49 3.89
CA LYS A 54 -2.09 -9.87 4.49
C LYS A 54 -3.24 -9.78 3.48
N LYS A 55 -3.38 -8.67 2.75
CA LYS A 55 -4.41 -8.54 1.71
C LYS A 55 -4.28 -9.61 0.61
N ILE A 56 -3.07 -9.96 0.20
CA ILE A 56 -2.84 -11.03 -0.78
C ILE A 56 -3.31 -12.39 -0.23
N LEU A 57 -2.92 -12.73 0.99
CA LEU A 57 -3.30 -13.97 1.65
C LEU A 57 -4.81 -14.06 1.88
N ASP A 58 -5.45 -12.93 2.18
CA ASP A 58 -6.89 -12.81 2.37
C ASP A 58 -7.66 -12.71 1.03
N ALA A 59 -6.99 -12.90 -0.13
CA ALA A 59 -7.54 -12.74 -1.47
C ALA A 59 -8.29 -11.40 -1.69
N SER A 60 -7.90 -10.38 -0.94
CA SER A 60 -8.50 -9.06 -0.94
C SER A 60 -7.89 -8.17 -2.02
N SER A 61 -8.69 -7.22 -2.51
CA SER A 61 -8.17 -6.23 -3.46
C SER A 61 -7.05 -5.39 -2.83
N LEU A 62 -5.94 -5.26 -3.57
CA LEU A 62 -4.84 -4.37 -3.25
C LEU A 62 -5.20 -2.90 -3.59
N PRO A 63 -4.59 -1.93 -2.89
CA PRO A 63 -4.77 -0.51 -3.21
C PRO A 63 -4.46 -0.21 -4.67
N ARG A 64 -5.32 0.56 -5.34
CA ARG A 64 -5.09 1.03 -6.71
C ARG A 64 -4.72 2.52 -6.71
N PRO A 65 -3.86 2.99 -7.63
CA PRO A 65 -3.29 2.24 -8.77
C PRO A 65 -1.96 1.50 -8.52
N TRP A 66 -1.35 1.61 -7.34
CA TRP A 66 0.05 1.23 -7.10
C TRP A 66 0.29 -0.10 -6.37
N GLY A 67 -0.71 -0.66 -5.67
CA GLY A 67 -0.52 -1.76 -4.72
C GLY A 67 0.11 -3.02 -5.31
N TRP A 68 -0.25 -3.38 -6.55
CA TRP A 68 0.35 -4.53 -7.24
C TRP A 68 1.81 -4.31 -7.64
N LYS A 69 2.18 -3.09 -8.02
CA LYS A 69 3.57 -2.76 -8.34
C LYS A 69 4.43 -2.88 -7.09
N VAL A 70 3.99 -2.24 -6.00
CA VAL A 70 4.71 -2.26 -4.73
C VAL A 70 4.83 -3.68 -4.16
N ALA A 71 3.76 -4.48 -4.26
CA ALA A 71 3.83 -5.89 -3.85
C ALA A 71 4.90 -6.69 -4.63
N ARG A 72 5.11 -6.39 -5.92
CA ARG A 72 6.20 -7.00 -6.72
C ARG A 72 7.57 -6.49 -6.30
N GLU A 73 7.72 -5.18 -6.08
CA GLU A 73 8.98 -4.59 -5.60
C GLU A 73 9.42 -5.16 -4.25
N LEU A 74 8.45 -5.42 -3.36
CA LEU A 74 8.69 -6.04 -2.05
C LEU A 74 8.89 -7.58 -2.13
N GLY A 75 8.78 -8.18 -3.31
CA GLY A 75 8.91 -9.63 -3.51
C GLY A 75 7.77 -10.46 -2.90
N LEU A 76 6.59 -9.87 -2.68
CA LEU A 76 5.40 -10.55 -2.13
C LEU A 76 4.67 -11.38 -3.18
N VAL A 77 4.81 -11.00 -4.45
CA VAL A 77 4.28 -11.73 -5.59
C VAL A 77 5.40 -11.94 -6.60
N ARG A 78 5.33 -13.06 -7.34
CA ARG A 78 6.26 -13.28 -8.45
C ARG A 78 6.09 -12.15 -9.46
N SER A 79 7.17 -11.43 -9.75
CA SER A 79 7.23 -10.60 -10.95
C SER A 79 7.04 -11.55 -12.13
N GLY A 80 5.85 -11.52 -12.72
CA GLY A 80 5.56 -12.26 -13.94
C GLY A 80 6.46 -11.70 -15.02
N ASN A 81 7.62 -12.31 -15.20
CA ASN A 81 8.47 -12.12 -16.36
C ASN A 81 7.92 -13.07 -17.41
N ASN A 82 7.16 -12.55 -18.36
CA ASN A 82 6.88 -13.21 -19.63
C ASN A 82 6.82 -12.17 -20.74
#